data_AF-A0A0V0Q1G3-F1
#
_entry.id   AF-A0A0V0Q1G3-F1
#
_cell.length_a   1.000
_cell.length_b   1.000
_cell.length_c   1.000
_cell.angle_alpha   90.00
_cell.angle_beta   90.00
_cell.angle_gamma   90.00
#
_symmetry.space_group_name_H-M   'P 1'
#
loop_
_entity.id
_entity.type
_entity.pdbx_description
1 polymer ?
#
loop_
_entity_poly.entity_id
_entity_poly.type
_entity_poly.pdbx_seq_one_letter_code
_entity_poly.pdbx_strand_id
1 'polypeptide(L)' 'MVQPTIHVAHEDYGSSGRYVVTLPGIEGEAELTWHAGGPGIIVADHTYAPNAMRGSGAAAALVQRLVADAR' A
#
# COMPACT_ATOMS: atom_id res chain seq x y z
N MET A 1 17.26 -9.85 5.73
CA MET A 1 17.01 -8.58 6.44
C MET A 1 15.56 -8.61 6.87
N VAL A 2 15.28 -8.66 8.18
CA VAL A 2 13.90 -8.60 8.69
C VAL A 2 13.47 -7.15 8.51
N GLN A 3 12.57 -6.91 7.55
CA GLN A 3 11.94 -5.61 7.42
C GLN A 3 11.11 -5.39 8.70
N PRO A 4 11.22 -4.25 9.39
CA PRO A 4 10.32 -3.97 10.51
C PRO A 4 8.88 -4.18 10.04
N THR A 5 8.01 -4.72 10.90
CA THR A 5 6.61 -4.97 10.56
C THR A 5 5.92 -3.63 10.32
N ILE A 6 5.89 -3.19 9.06
CA ILE A 6 5.15 -2.00 8.62
C ILE A 6 3.68 -2.39 8.59
N HIS A 7 2.87 -1.70 9.40
CA HIS A 7 1.43 -1.89 9.38
C HIS A 7 0.85 -1.22 8.12
N VAL A 8 0.15 -2.00 7.31
CA VAL A 8 -0.57 -1.52 6.12
C VAL A 8 -2.06 -1.56 6.41
N ALA A 9 -2.67 -0.38 6.50
CA ALA A 9 -4.12 -0.25 6.53
C ALA A 9 -4.69 -0.45 5.12
N HIS A 10 -5.85 -1.08 5.02
CA HIS A 10 -6.57 -1.26 3.76
C HIS A 10 -7.95 -0.64 3.91
N GLU A 11 -8.23 0.35 3.07
CA GLU A 11 -9.53 0.98 2.93
C GLU A 11 -10.18 0.42 1.67
N ASP A 12 -11.17 -0.45 1.87
CA ASP A 12 -11.91 -1.11 0.80
C ASP A 12 -13.23 -0.39 0.54
N TYR A 13 -13.49 -0.05 -0.72
CA TYR A 13 -14.69 0.62 -1.19
C TYR A 13 -15.51 -0.24 -2.18
N GLY A 14 -15.28 -1.56 -2.21
CA GLY A 14 -15.98 -2.53 -3.04
C GLY A 14 -15.22 -2.87 -4.32
N SER A 15 -15.35 -2.05 -5.37
CA SER A 15 -14.64 -2.25 -6.64
C SER A 15 -13.37 -1.42 -6.76
N SER A 16 -12.97 -0.74 -5.68
CA SER A 16 -11.74 0.02 -5.57
C SER A 16 -11.38 0.21 -4.10
N GLY A 17 -10.19 0.73 -3.85
CA GLY A 17 -9.73 1.00 -2.50
C GLY A 17 -8.36 1.66 -2.49
N ARG A 18 -7.83 1.83 -1.28
CA ARG A 18 -6.42 2.18 -1.10
C ARG A 18 -5.77 1.39 0.04
N TYR A 19 -4.48 1.21 -0.06
CA TYR A 19 -3.61 0.81 1.03
C TYR A 19 -2.87 2.03 1.56
N VAL A 20 -2.72 2.13 2.87
CA VAL A 20 -2.09 3.27 3.55
C VAL A 20 -1.03 2.79 4.53
N VAL A 21 0.10 3.48 4.55
CA VAL A 21 1.15 3.33 5.56
C VAL A 21 1.45 4.69 6.18
N THR A 22 1.35 4.74 7.51
CA THR A 22 1.89 5.81 8.34
C THR A 22 3.10 5.29 9.09
N LEU A 23 4.11 6.13 9.28
CA LEU A 23 5.32 5.79 10.02
C LEU A 23 5.50 6.74 11.21
N PRO A 24 5.81 6.24 12.42
CA PRO A 24 6.06 7.09 13.57
C PRO A 24 7.16 8.11 13.30
N GLY A 25 6.90 9.38 13.59
CA GLY A 25 7.87 10.47 13.44
C GLY A 25 8.12 10.94 12.00
N ILE A 26 7.40 10.42 11.01
CA ILE A 26 7.41 10.94 9.64
C ILE A 26 6.03 11.51 9.33
N GLU A 27 5.99 12.77 8.90
CA GLU A 27 4.74 13.40 8.46
C GLU A 27 4.31 12.88 7.08
N GLY A 28 2.99 12.72 6.94
CA GLY A 28 2.35 12.22 5.72
C GLY A 28 2.17 10.70 5.72
N GLU A 29 1.62 10.23 4.61
CA GLU A 29 1.25 8.82 4.43
C GLU A 29 1.77 8.35 3.07
N ALA A 30 2.22 7.11 3.00
CA ALA A 30 2.39 6.43 1.73
C ALA A 30 1.06 5.76 1.38
N GLU A 31 0.65 5.86 0.12
CA GLU A 31 -0.62 5.30 -0.36
C GLU A 31 -0.44 4.51 -1.65
N LEU A 32 -1.29 3.49 -1.81
CA LEU A 32 -1.46 2.76 -3.07
C LEU A 32 -2.95 2.60 -3.34
N THR A 33 -3.45 3.17 -4.44
CA THR A 33 -4.85 3.04 -4.85
C THR A 33 -5.01 1.91 -5.87
N TRP A 34 -6.17 1.26 -5.85
CA TRP A 34 -6.46 0.14 -6.74
C TRP A 34 -7.94 0.11 -7.16
N HIS A 35 -8.22 -0.59 -8.25
CA HIS A 35 -9.57 -0.99 -8.65
C HIS A 35 -9.64 -2.44 -9.14
N ALA A 36 -10.86 -2.99 -9.15
CA ALA A 36 -11.14 -4.31 -9.70
C ALA A 36 -11.13 -4.25 -11.24
N GLY A 37 -10.19 -4.93 -11.88
CA GLY A 37 -10.07 -5.01 -13.35
C GLY A 37 -10.95 -6.10 -13.98
N GLY A 38 -11.69 -6.86 -13.16
CA GLY A 38 -12.49 -8.01 -13.56
C GLY A 38 -12.42 -9.14 -12.53
N PRO A 39 -13.04 -10.30 -12.80
CA PRO A 39 -13.03 -11.43 -11.87
C PRO A 39 -11.61 -11.87 -11.52
N GLY A 40 -11.22 -11.72 -10.25
CA GLY A 40 -9.90 -12.08 -9.74
C GLY A 40 -8.76 -11.17 -10.20
N ILE A 41 -9.05 -10.01 -10.80
CA ILE A 41 -8.03 -9.06 -11.26
C ILE A 41 -8.09 -7.80 -10.40
N ILE A 42 -6.98 -7.48 -9.73
CA ILE A 42 -6.76 -6.21 -9.04
C ILE A 42 -5.76 -5.39 -9.86
N VAL A 43 -6.10 -4.14 -10.16
CA VAL A 43 -5.24 -3.18 -10.88
C VAL A 43 -4.74 -2.13 -9.90
N ALA A 44 -3.42 -1.99 -9.79
CA ALA A 44 -2.81 -0.89 -9.02
C ALA A 44 -2.78 0.38 -9.88
N ASP A 45 -3.51 1.41 -9.47
CA ASP A 45 -3.67 2.66 -10.22
C ASP A 45 -2.55 3.65 -9.94
N HIS A 46 -2.22 3.82 -8.67
CA HIS A 46 -1.28 4.81 -8.21
C HIS A 46 -0.53 4.31 -6.99
N THR A 47 0.74 4.70 -6.87
CA THR A 47 1.52 4.49 -5.66
C THR A 47 2.31 5.75 -5.37
N TYR A 48 2.10 6.30 -4.18
CA TYR A 48 2.82 7.45 -3.68
C TYR A 48 3.53 7.10 -2.37
N ALA A 49 4.77 7.54 -2.25
CA ALA A 49 5.51 7.49 -1.00
C ALA A 49 6.24 8.83 -0.82
N PRO A 50 6.02 9.55 0.30
CA PRO A 50 6.72 10.80 0.57
C PRO A 50 8.25 10.59 0.56
N ASN A 51 9.00 11.62 0.14
CA ASN A 51 10.46 11.57 0.17
C ASN A 51 11.01 11.27 1.57
N ALA A 52 10.33 11.74 2.63
CA ALA A 52 10.67 11.46 4.02
C ALA A 52 10.59 9.97 4.39
N MET A 53 9.81 9.17 3.65
CA MET A 53 9.70 7.72 3.83
C MET A 53 10.66 6.93 2.93
N ARG A 54 11.56 7.58 2.18
CA ARG A 54 12.53 6.88 1.32
C ARG A 54 13.44 5.98 2.18
N GLY A 55 13.63 4.74 1.74
CA GLY A 55 14.45 3.75 2.46
C GLY A 55 13.76 3.05 3.62
N SER A 56 12.55 3.47 4.02
CA SER A 56 11.79 2.81 5.09
C SER A 56 11.22 1.44 4.70
N GLY A 57 10.96 1.21 3.41
CA GLY A 57 10.23 0.05 2.92
C GLY A 57 8.72 0.24 2.76
N ALA A 58 8.16 1.43 3.09
CA ALA A 58 6.70 1.68 3.04
C ALA A 58 6.05 1.32 1.70
N ALA A 59 6.63 1.76 0.57
CA ALA A 59 6.12 1.43 -0.76
C ALA A 59 6.12 -0.07 -1.06
N ALA A 60 7.16 -0.79 -0.62
CA ALA A 60 7.24 -2.23 -0.79
C ALA A 60 6.17 -2.95 0.04
N ALA A 61 5.92 -2.50 1.27
CA ALA A 61 4.88 -3.05 2.13
C ALA A 61 3.48 -2.87 1.53
N LEU A 62 3.19 -1.70 0.94
CA LEU A 62 1.92 -1.44 0.22
C LEU A 62 1.72 -2.45 -0.91
N VAL A 63 2.72 -2.63 -1.77
CA VAL A 63 2.65 -3.58 -2.90
C VAL A 63 2.55 -5.02 -2.43
N GLN A 64 3.30 -5.41 -1.39
CA GLN A 64 3.22 -6.76 -0.83
C GLN A 64 1.83 -7.08 -0.30
N ARG A 65 1.18 -6.11 0.36
CA ARG A 65 -0.19 -6.27 0.83
C ARG A 65 -1.18 -6.43 -0.34
N LEU A 66 -1.10 -5.57 -1.36
CA LEU A 66 -1.91 -5.71 -2.58
C LEU A 66 -1.74 -7.11 -3.21
N VAL A 67 -0.50 -7.59 -3.35
CA VAL A 67 -0.22 -8.93 -3.91
C VAL A 67 -0.78 -10.05 -3.03
N ALA A 68 -0.75 -9.89 -1.70
CA ALA A 68 -1.33 -10.87 -0.78
C ALA A 68 -2.86 -10.94 -0.92
N ASP A 69 -3.53 -9.80 -1.08
CA ASP A 69 -4.98 -9.74 -1.26
C ASP A 69 -5.42 -10.26 -2.65
N ALA A 70 -4.51 -10.25 -3.63
CA ALA A 70 -4.75 -10.77 -4.98
C ALA A 70 -4.45 -12.28 -5.16
N ARG A 71 -3.94 -12.97 -4.12
CA ARG A 71 -3.61 -14.41 -4.16
C ARG A 71 -4.81 -15.28 -3.82
#